data_AF-A0A4Q3FB87-F1
#
_entry.id   AF-A0A4Q3FB87-F1
#
_cell.length_a   1.000
_cell.length_b   1.000
_cell.length_c   1.000
_cell.angle_alpha   90.00
_cell.angle_beta   90.00
_cell.angle_gamma   90.00
#
_symmetry.space_group_name_H-M   'P 1'
#
loop_
_entity.id
_entity.type
_entity.pdbx_description
1 polymer ?
#
loop_
_entity_poly.entity_id
_entity_poly.type
_entity_poly.pdbx_seq_one_letter_code
_entity_poly.pdbx_strand_id
1 'polypeptide(L)'
;MDNRSQKKDITTTLFLNNNFGFANSLTTIDFTTCQPVNKSVQLFNASKQLLIKLACLLTLITFTLPIYAQVTTVNGPSDAVSNPPASASAVSQVLAPGNNISLKIGTSSAASDVIYQWYKMDNTGTKKLVQSSSSTTLQETPSGAGYYTYQLVVSNSNQCSSEISDPFKVYVLPALAPTVAASSSTVCANGTSTALLTANPGSDKYAYQYQWMLNGSAISGATAATYTTPANIASGNNTYTIRVAYALSTSTTGTANQVIAVVPVPTKPTVSIGQ
;
A
#
# COMPACT_ATOMS: atom_id res chain seq x y z
N MET A 1 7.81 -1.81 80.53
CA MET A 1 6.45 -2.20 80.10
C MET A 1 5.91 -1.07 79.25
N ASP A 2 5.61 -1.43 78.00
CA ASP A 2 4.69 -0.79 77.04
C ASP A 2 4.74 0.73 76.81
N ASN A 3 5.12 1.11 75.58
CA ASN A 3 4.94 2.46 75.08
C ASN A 3 3.98 2.47 73.88
N ARG A 4 2.75 2.89 74.19
CA ARG A 4 1.83 3.73 73.41
C ARG A 4 1.56 3.42 71.92
N SER A 5 0.31 3.01 71.74
CA SER A 5 -0.63 3.35 70.66
C SER A 5 -0.58 4.83 70.21
N GLN A 6 -0.72 5.07 68.90
CA GLN A 6 -1.72 5.94 68.21
C GLN A 6 -1.30 6.07 66.72
N LYS A 7 -1.99 5.43 65.76
CA LYS A 7 -3.25 5.85 65.09
C LYS A 7 -3.02 6.83 63.93
N LYS A 8 -3.14 6.35 62.68
CA LYS A 8 -4.06 6.90 61.65
C LYS A 8 -3.96 6.11 60.33
N ASP A 9 -4.97 5.29 60.07
CA ASP A 9 -5.47 5.09 58.71
C ASP A 9 -6.49 6.20 58.42
N ILE A 10 -6.39 6.84 57.24
CA ILE A 10 -7.49 7.36 56.40
C ILE A 10 -6.89 7.75 55.03
N THR A 11 -7.23 6.93 54.04
CA THR A 11 -7.68 7.19 52.66
C THR A 11 -7.22 8.47 51.94
N THR A 12 -6.59 8.31 50.77
CA THR A 12 -6.92 9.08 49.56
C THR A 12 -6.46 8.29 48.32
N THR A 13 -7.44 7.90 47.50
CA THR A 13 -7.24 7.37 46.15
C THR A 13 -6.76 8.49 45.23
N LEU A 14 -5.66 8.28 44.50
CA LEU A 14 -5.33 9.07 43.31
C LEU A 14 -5.05 8.11 42.15
N PHE A 15 -5.92 8.13 41.15
CA PHE A 15 -5.66 7.59 39.82
C PHE A 15 -4.90 8.65 39.02
N LEU A 16 -3.69 8.36 38.54
CA LEU A 16 -3.15 8.99 37.33
C LEU A 16 -2.27 8.01 36.54
N ASN A 17 -2.86 7.54 35.45
CA ASN A 17 -2.37 7.44 34.08
C ASN A 17 -1.04 6.75 33.73
N ASN A 18 -1.17 5.85 32.75
CA ASN A 18 -0.14 5.19 31.97
C ASN A 18 0.98 6.12 31.49
N ASN A 19 2.23 5.67 31.67
CA ASN A 19 3.31 6.00 30.75
C ASN A 19 4.32 4.83 30.73
N PHE A 20 4.42 4.12 29.60
CA PHE A 20 5.43 3.09 29.38
C PHE A 20 6.79 3.77 29.25
N GLY A 21 7.52 3.84 30.37
CA GLY A 21 8.95 4.13 30.39
C GLY A 21 9.72 2.81 30.49
N PHE A 22 10.48 2.46 29.46
CA PHE A 22 11.55 1.48 29.61
C PHE A 22 12.61 2.08 30.54
N ALA A 23 12.72 1.52 31.75
CA ALA A 23 13.72 1.91 32.72
C ALA A 23 15.10 1.43 32.25
N ASN A 24 16.01 2.37 32.03
CA ASN A 24 17.45 2.12 32.07
C ASN A 24 17.81 1.79 33.53
N SER A 25 18.07 0.51 33.81
CA SER A 25 18.75 0.08 35.03
C SER A 25 20.06 -0.59 34.63
N LEU A 26 21.14 0.19 34.57
CA LEU A 26 22.49 -0.37 34.65
C LEU A 26 22.69 -0.91 36.06
N THR A 27 22.46 -2.21 36.24
CA THR A 27 23.00 -2.93 37.40
C THR A 27 24.49 -3.11 37.19
N THR A 28 25.31 -2.32 37.88
CA THR A 28 26.72 -2.63 38.13
C THR A 28 26.80 -3.97 38.85
N ILE A 29 27.32 -5.01 38.18
CA ILE A 29 27.63 -6.29 38.80
C ILE A 29 29.09 -6.25 39.23
N ASP A 30 29.32 -6.16 40.54
CA ASP A 30 30.63 -6.27 41.16
C ASP A 30 30.99 -7.77 41.29
N PHE A 31 32.09 -8.19 40.66
CA PHE A 31 32.57 -9.58 40.68
C PHE A 31 33.90 -9.68 41.43
N THR A 32 33.87 -9.43 42.73
CA THR A 32 35.03 -9.59 43.62
C THR A 32 35.11 -10.96 44.34
N THR A 33 34.38 -11.99 43.90
CA THR A 33 34.58 -13.36 44.42
C THR A 33 34.39 -14.43 43.35
N CYS A 34 35.40 -14.62 42.50
CA CYS A 34 35.56 -15.87 41.75
C CYS A 34 36.92 -16.50 42.11
N GLN A 35 37.04 -16.91 43.37
CA GLN A 35 38.11 -17.80 43.85
C GLN A 35 37.47 -18.89 44.72
N PRO A 36 37.91 -20.14 44.61
CA PRO A 36 37.37 -21.23 45.43
C PRO A 36 37.72 -21.00 46.90
N VAL A 37 36.69 -20.86 47.75
CA VAL A 37 36.81 -20.78 49.21
C VAL A 37 37.02 -22.20 49.75
N ASN A 38 38.21 -22.79 49.56
CA ASN A 38 38.80 -23.78 50.47
C ASN A 38 40.17 -24.27 50.00
N LYS A 39 41.16 -24.24 50.90
CA LYS A 39 42.56 -24.58 50.62
C LYS A 39 42.87 -26.08 50.74
N SER A 40 41.90 -26.97 50.53
CA SER A 40 42.07 -28.40 50.89
C SER A 40 41.35 -29.40 49.98
N VAL A 41 41.30 -29.21 48.65
CA VAL A 41 41.15 -30.34 47.70
C VAL A 41 41.88 -30.01 46.40
N GLN A 42 43.17 -30.31 46.37
CA GLN A 42 43.97 -30.37 45.13
C GLN A 42 43.73 -31.74 44.50
N LEU A 43 42.78 -31.83 43.56
CA LEU A 43 42.70 -32.84 42.48
C LEU A 43 41.43 -32.59 41.65
N PHE A 44 41.33 -31.40 41.04
CA PHE A 44 40.42 -31.18 39.94
C PHE A 44 41.17 -31.49 38.64
N ASN A 45 40.78 -32.60 37.99
CA ASN A 45 41.35 -33.03 36.71
C ASN A 45 41.27 -31.89 35.67
N ALA A 46 42.30 -31.75 34.83
CA ALA A 46 42.46 -30.67 33.85
C ALA A 46 41.22 -30.49 32.95
N SER A 47 40.47 -31.57 32.72
CA SER A 47 39.19 -31.59 31.99
C SER A 47 38.08 -30.78 32.68
N LYS A 48 37.96 -30.78 34.02
CA LYS A 48 36.94 -30.00 34.74
C LYS A 48 37.26 -28.51 34.80
N GLN A 49 38.54 -28.13 34.88
CA GLN A 49 38.95 -26.72 34.75
C GLN A 49 38.76 -26.19 33.33
N LEU A 50 38.96 -27.04 32.31
CA LEU A 50 38.68 -26.70 30.92
C LEU A 50 37.16 -26.50 30.71
N LEU A 51 36.31 -27.34 31.30
CA LEU A 51 34.85 -27.19 31.25
C LEU A 51 34.34 -25.92 31.95
N ILE A 52 34.93 -25.52 33.09
CA ILE A 52 34.58 -24.27 33.79
C ILE A 52 35.09 -23.05 33.00
N LYS A 53 36.29 -23.10 32.41
CA LYS A 53 36.80 -22.05 31.52
C LYS A 53 35.99 -21.96 30.23
N LEU A 54 35.55 -23.08 29.66
CA LEU A 54 34.68 -23.13 28.47
C LEU A 54 33.27 -22.62 28.79
N ALA A 55 32.74 -22.89 29.99
CA ALA A 55 31.47 -22.34 30.46
C ALA A 55 31.54 -20.84 30.78
N CYS A 56 32.66 -20.34 31.31
CA CYS A 56 32.93 -18.90 31.45
C CYS A 56 33.14 -18.22 30.09
N LEU A 57 33.82 -18.86 29.14
CA LEU A 57 33.98 -18.35 27.78
C LEU A 57 32.65 -18.37 27.01
N LEU A 58 31.80 -19.38 27.22
CA LEU A 58 30.44 -19.44 26.66
C LEU A 58 29.50 -18.38 27.26
N THR A 59 29.70 -17.97 28.52
CA THR A 59 28.91 -16.91 29.18
C THR A 59 29.48 -15.51 28.95
N LEU A 60 30.77 -15.37 28.60
CA LEU A 60 31.34 -14.14 28.01
C LEU A 60 30.94 -13.96 26.54
N ILE A 61 30.49 -15.01 25.86
CA ILE A 61 29.75 -14.94 24.60
C ILE A 61 28.23 -14.87 24.90
N THR A 62 27.81 -14.11 25.91
CA THR A 62 26.51 -13.43 25.79
C THR A 62 26.68 -12.38 24.71
N PHE A 63 26.56 -12.85 23.48
CA PHE A 63 26.12 -12.14 22.30
C PHE A 63 25.66 -10.70 22.61
N THR A 64 26.57 -9.74 22.52
CA THR A 64 26.17 -8.48 21.90
C THR A 64 26.04 -8.79 20.41
N LEU A 65 24.99 -9.53 20.03
CA LEU A 65 24.47 -9.39 18.69
C LEU A 65 24.22 -7.90 18.56
N PRO A 66 24.84 -7.18 17.62
CA PRO A 66 24.28 -5.89 17.22
C PRO A 66 22.78 -6.12 17.02
N ILE A 67 21.94 -5.36 17.72
CA ILE A 67 20.49 -5.38 17.54
C ILE A 67 20.28 -4.78 16.14
N TYR A 68 20.46 -5.60 15.11
CA TYR A 68 20.08 -5.23 13.77
C TYR A 68 18.57 -5.06 13.81
N ALA A 69 18.09 -3.85 13.50
CA ALA A 69 16.68 -3.61 13.35
C ALA A 69 16.15 -4.62 12.32
N GLN A 70 15.29 -5.53 12.77
CA GLN A 70 14.81 -6.61 11.94
C GLN A 70 13.88 -6.04 10.88
N VAL A 71 14.13 -6.39 9.62
CA VAL A 71 13.22 -6.08 8.52
C VAL A 71 11.93 -6.89 8.73
N THR A 72 10.80 -6.20 8.65
CA THR A 72 9.47 -6.80 8.73
C THR A 72 8.77 -6.69 7.40
N THR A 73 8.09 -7.75 6.98
CA THR A 73 7.21 -7.69 5.82
C THR A 73 5.94 -6.91 6.17
N VAL A 74 5.61 -5.93 5.35
CA VAL A 74 4.38 -5.13 5.49
C VAL A 74 3.54 -5.33 4.25
N ASN A 75 2.48 -6.11 4.40
CA ASN A 75 1.49 -6.32 3.36
C ASN A 75 0.54 -5.13 3.28
N GLY A 76 -0.02 -4.90 2.09
CA GLY A 76 -1.06 -3.91 1.89
C GLY A 76 -0.55 -2.52 1.53
N PRO A 77 -1.46 -1.66 1.08
CA PRO A 77 -1.30 -0.23 1.20
C PRO A 77 -1.28 0.18 2.68
N SER A 78 -0.63 1.32 2.97
CA SER A 78 -0.71 2.06 4.23
C SER A 78 -2.14 2.56 4.53
N ASP A 79 -2.99 2.73 3.53
CA ASP A 79 -4.42 3.02 3.70
C ASP A 79 -5.18 2.75 2.39
N ALA A 80 -6.16 1.82 2.43
CA ALA A 80 -7.09 1.54 1.33
C ALA A 80 -8.49 2.11 1.55
N VAL A 81 -8.79 2.60 2.76
CA VAL A 81 -10.11 3.09 3.14
C VAL A 81 -10.26 4.58 2.88
N SER A 82 -9.15 5.33 2.85
CA SER A 82 -9.16 6.74 2.43
C SER A 82 -9.62 6.92 0.99
N ASN A 83 -10.21 8.09 0.74
CA ASN A 83 -10.56 8.52 -0.60
C ASN A 83 -9.31 8.68 -1.47
N PRO A 84 -9.41 8.47 -2.79
CA PRO A 84 -8.33 8.72 -3.73
C PRO A 84 -7.79 10.16 -3.62
N PRO A 85 -6.54 10.40 -4.06
CA PRO A 85 -6.00 11.76 -4.05
C PRO A 85 -6.82 12.66 -4.97
N ALA A 86 -7.01 13.93 -4.58
CA ALA A 86 -7.79 14.89 -5.36
C ALA A 86 -7.16 15.18 -6.74
N SER A 87 -5.85 15.05 -6.86
CA SER A 87 -5.09 15.20 -8.11
C SER A 87 -3.79 14.39 -8.04
N ALA A 88 -3.16 14.14 -9.20
CA ALA A 88 -1.90 13.40 -9.26
C ALA A 88 -0.76 14.08 -8.48
N SER A 89 -0.77 15.41 -8.36
CA SER A 89 0.23 16.19 -7.63
C SER A 89 0.03 16.19 -6.11
N ALA A 90 -1.09 15.68 -5.60
CA ALA A 90 -1.31 15.52 -4.16
C ALA A 90 -0.49 14.37 -3.54
N VAL A 91 0.14 13.56 -4.39
CA VAL A 91 1.01 12.45 -4.01
C VAL A 91 2.33 12.55 -4.76
N SER A 92 3.34 11.82 -4.29
CA SER A 92 4.65 11.78 -4.95
C SER A 92 4.58 11.02 -6.27
N GLN A 93 3.70 10.03 -6.39
CA GLN A 93 3.52 9.24 -7.61
C GLN A 93 2.14 8.56 -7.65
N VAL A 94 1.56 8.45 -8.86
CA VAL A 94 0.41 7.59 -9.15
C VAL A 94 0.89 6.43 -10.03
N LEU A 95 0.50 5.20 -9.68
CA LEU A 95 0.82 3.99 -10.42
C LEU A 95 -0.44 3.31 -10.96
N ALA A 96 -0.32 2.76 -12.17
CA ALA A 96 -1.33 1.89 -12.75
C ALA A 96 -1.39 0.54 -11.99
N PRO A 97 -2.54 -0.17 -12.05
CA PRO A 97 -2.67 -1.50 -11.44
C PRO A 97 -1.63 -2.47 -11.98
N GLY A 98 -0.98 -3.24 -11.10
CA GLY A 98 0.02 -4.24 -11.46
C GLY A 98 1.43 -3.70 -11.68
N ASN A 99 1.66 -2.38 -11.67
CA ASN A 99 3.00 -1.83 -11.70
C ASN A 99 3.73 -2.03 -10.36
N ASN A 100 5.03 -2.31 -10.42
CA ASN A 100 5.87 -2.37 -9.22
C ASN A 100 6.22 -0.97 -8.71
N ILE A 101 6.37 -0.86 -7.38
CA ILE A 101 6.93 0.33 -6.72
C ILE A 101 8.45 0.23 -6.80
N SER A 102 9.07 1.24 -7.43
CA SER A 102 10.52 1.33 -7.61
C SER A 102 11.02 2.69 -7.11
N LEU A 103 11.54 2.73 -5.88
CA LEU A 103 12.05 3.96 -5.27
C LEU A 103 13.58 3.99 -5.35
N LYS A 104 14.12 5.20 -5.42
CA LYS A 104 15.56 5.47 -5.35
C LYS A 104 15.79 6.67 -4.44
N ILE A 105 16.90 6.67 -3.71
CA ILE A 105 17.32 7.85 -2.95
C ILE A 105 17.50 9.07 -3.88
N GLY A 106 17.17 10.26 -3.38
CA GLY A 106 17.30 11.51 -4.16
C GLY A 106 18.74 11.97 -4.35
N THR A 107 19.56 11.88 -3.29
CA THR A 107 20.97 12.26 -3.30
C THR A 107 21.79 11.21 -2.56
N SER A 108 22.90 10.77 -3.13
CA SER A 108 23.85 9.90 -2.43
C SER A 108 24.59 10.69 -1.36
N SER A 109 24.68 10.13 -0.15
CA SER A 109 25.55 10.68 0.89
C SER A 109 27.03 10.55 0.49
N ALA A 110 27.85 11.56 0.80
CA ALA A 110 29.30 11.51 0.60
C ALA A 110 30.05 10.60 1.60
N ALA A 111 29.33 9.97 2.55
CA ALA A 111 29.89 9.09 3.57
C ALA A 111 30.19 7.69 3.02
N SER A 112 31.25 7.06 3.54
CA SER A 112 31.52 5.63 3.34
C SER A 112 30.63 4.77 4.25
N ASP A 113 30.45 3.50 3.88
CA ASP A 113 29.73 2.49 4.68
C ASP A 113 28.29 2.85 5.07
N VAL A 114 27.59 3.46 4.11
CA VAL A 114 26.22 3.95 4.32
C VAL A 114 25.20 2.81 4.21
N ILE A 115 24.27 2.80 5.15
CA ILE A 115 23.12 1.91 5.21
C ILE A 115 21.86 2.76 5.00
N TYR A 116 21.05 2.36 4.02
CA TYR A 116 19.76 2.93 3.72
C TYR A 116 18.66 2.08 4.37
N GLN A 117 17.94 2.71 5.30
CA GLN A 117 16.86 2.10 6.06
C GLN A 117 15.52 2.64 5.55
N TRP A 118 14.84 1.84 4.75
CA TRP A 118 13.53 2.17 4.21
C TRP A 118 12.45 1.73 5.19
N TYR A 119 11.57 2.67 5.53
CA TYR A 119 10.40 2.44 6.35
C TYR A 119 9.15 2.54 5.48
N LYS A 120 8.22 1.61 5.67
CA LYS A 120 6.87 1.65 5.11
C LYS A 120 5.87 1.83 6.22
N MET A 121 4.86 2.67 6.03
CA MET A 121 3.74 2.73 6.97
C MET A 121 2.77 1.58 6.73
N ASP A 122 2.38 0.89 7.79
CA ASP A 122 1.30 -0.09 7.75
C ASP A 122 -0.07 0.58 7.81
N ASN A 123 -1.13 -0.23 7.75
CA ASN A 123 -2.53 0.23 7.75
C ASN A 123 -3.00 0.88 9.06
N THR A 124 -2.18 0.82 10.12
CA THR A 124 -2.44 1.51 11.39
C THR A 124 -1.72 2.86 11.48
N GLY A 125 -0.96 3.24 10.44
CA GLY A 125 -0.09 4.40 10.44
C GLY A 125 1.24 4.17 11.17
N THR A 126 1.57 2.93 11.51
CA THR A 126 2.82 2.61 12.19
C THR A 126 3.94 2.42 11.16
N LYS A 127 5.09 3.05 11.39
CA LYS A 127 6.28 2.89 10.55
C LYS A 127 6.96 1.55 10.85
N LYS A 128 7.28 0.80 9.80
CA LYS A 128 7.93 -0.51 9.88
C LYS A 128 9.13 -0.54 8.94
N LEU A 129 10.26 -1.04 9.42
CA LEU A 129 11.46 -1.19 8.61
C LEU A 129 11.24 -2.31 7.59
N VAL A 130 11.33 -1.99 6.29
CA VAL A 130 11.11 -2.94 5.18
C VAL A 130 12.38 -3.26 4.40
N GLN A 131 13.42 -2.44 4.52
CA GLN A 131 14.73 -2.72 3.96
C GLN A 131 15.81 -2.01 4.77
N SER A 132 16.94 -2.68 5.00
CA SER A 132 18.13 -2.10 5.62
C SER A 132 19.36 -2.64 4.91
N SER A 133 19.92 -1.89 3.96
CA SER A 133 21.04 -2.34 3.13
C SER A 133 21.84 -1.18 2.55
N SER A 134 22.97 -1.44 1.89
CA SER A 134 23.71 -0.44 1.11
C SER A 134 23.06 -0.14 -0.25
N SER A 135 21.92 -0.77 -0.58
CA SER A 135 21.20 -0.51 -1.83
C SER A 135 20.55 0.87 -1.81
N THR A 136 20.76 1.62 -2.89
CA THR A 136 20.14 2.93 -3.10
C THR A 136 18.70 2.85 -3.60
N THR A 137 18.19 1.63 -3.84
CA THR A 137 16.85 1.39 -4.38
C THR A 137 16.03 0.46 -3.48
N LEU A 138 14.70 0.67 -3.51
CA LEU A 138 13.69 -0.20 -2.93
C LEU A 138 12.75 -0.66 -4.06
N GLN A 139 12.48 -1.96 -4.13
CA GLN A 139 11.53 -2.55 -5.07
C GLN A 139 10.47 -3.33 -4.29
N GLU A 140 9.19 -3.04 -4.53
CA GLU A 140 8.07 -3.78 -3.93
C GLU A 140 7.00 -4.05 -4.99
N THR A 141 6.36 -5.22 -4.90
CA THR A 141 5.13 -5.51 -5.63
C THR A 141 3.93 -5.11 -4.75
N PRO A 142 3.10 -4.14 -5.18
CA PRO A 142 1.88 -3.79 -4.46
C PRO A 142 0.94 -4.99 -4.34
N SER A 143 0.48 -5.27 -3.13
CA SER A 143 -0.53 -6.29 -2.88
C SER A 143 -1.96 -5.84 -3.20
N GLY A 144 -2.18 -4.56 -3.54
CA GLY A 144 -3.50 -4.01 -3.85
C GLY A 144 -3.46 -2.52 -4.20
N ALA A 145 -4.63 -1.96 -4.49
CA ALA A 145 -4.80 -0.53 -4.71
C ALA A 145 -4.84 0.25 -3.38
N GLY A 146 -4.38 1.49 -3.39
CA GLY A 146 -4.35 2.37 -2.22
C GLY A 146 -3.03 3.13 -2.05
N TYR A 147 -2.88 3.78 -0.90
CA TYR A 147 -1.68 4.54 -0.57
C TYR A 147 -0.56 3.65 -0.07
N TYR A 148 0.65 3.85 -0.54
CA TYR A 148 1.88 3.28 0.01
C TYR A 148 2.79 4.44 0.42
N THR A 149 3.03 4.60 1.72
CA THR A 149 3.84 5.70 2.24
C THR A 149 5.18 5.18 2.75
N TYR A 150 6.26 5.75 2.20
CA TYR A 150 7.63 5.38 2.52
C TYR A 150 8.40 6.55 3.12
N GLN A 151 9.37 6.24 3.97
CA GLN A 151 10.34 7.18 4.49
C GLN A 151 11.72 6.51 4.53
N LEU A 152 12.77 7.32 4.55
CA LEU A 152 14.15 6.86 4.53
C LEU A 152 14.90 7.44 5.73
N VAL A 153 15.71 6.60 6.36
CA VAL A 153 16.78 7.01 7.28
C VAL A 153 18.09 6.52 6.72
N VAL A 154 19.13 7.34 6.81
CA VAL A 154 20.49 7.00 6.39
C VAL A 154 21.35 6.84 7.64
N SER A 155 22.09 5.75 7.74
CA SER A 155 23.03 5.51 8.84
C SER A 155 24.40 5.06 8.32
N ASN A 156 25.42 5.05 9.19
CA ASN A 156 26.75 4.53 8.86
C ASN A 156 27.27 3.57 9.95
N SER A 157 28.41 2.94 9.69
CA SER A 157 29.09 2.02 10.61
C SER A 157 29.46 2.64 11.96
N ASN A 158 29.57 3.98 12.02
CA ASN A 158 29.85 4.74 13.24
C ASN A 158 28.59 5.10 14.04
N GLN A 159 27.44 4.49 13.72
CA GLN A 159 26.15 4.72 14.41
C GLN A 159 25.66 6.18 14.31
N CYS A 160 26.13 6.94 13.32
CA CYS A 160 25.53 8.22 12.98
C CYS A 160 24.28 7.96 12.14
N SER A 161 23.19 8.66 12.43
CA SER A 161 21.93 8.57 11.68
C SER A 161 21.45 9.94 11.25
N SER A 162 20.85 10.03 10.06
CA SER A 162 20.14 11.21 9.60
C SER A 162 18.81 11.38 10.33
N GLU A 163 18.22 12.56 10.19
CA GLU A 163 16.77 12.70 10.38
C GLU A 163 16.02 11.84 9.35
N ILE A 164 14.78 11.49 9.68
CA ILE A 164 13.90 10.76 8.77
C ILE A 164 13.47 11.69 7.63
N SER A 165 13.44 11.17 6.40
CA SER A 165 13.00 11.93 5.23
C SER A 165 11.54 12.37 5.32
N ASP A 166 11.14 13.31 4.47
CA ASP A 166 9.72 13.53 4.15
C ASP A 166 9.06 12.25 3.63
N PRO A 167 7.74 12.09 3.82
CA PRO A 167 7.02 10.92 3.33
C PRO A 167 6.92 10.93 1.80
N PHE A 168 7.38 9.85 1.18
CA PHE A 168 7.15 9.56 -0.22
C PHE A 168 5.84 8.77 -0.35
N LYS A 169 4.80 9.40 -0.92
CA LYS A 169 3.46 8.82 -1.04
C LYS A 169 3.23 8.32 -2.46
N VAL A 170 3.07 7.02 -2.61
CA VAL A 170 2.64 6.38 -3.86
C VAL A 170 1.16 6.05 -3.76
N TYR A 171 0.39 6.31 -4.81
CA TYR A 171 -0.99 5.87 -4.91
C TYR A 171 -1.14 4.86 -6.06
N VAL A 172 -1.53 3.63 -5.73
CA VAL A 172 -1.77 2.57 -6.73
C VAL A 172 -3.25 2.56 -7.09
N LEU A 173 -3.57 2.79 -8.36
CA LEU A 173 -4.94 2.78 -8.87
C LEU A 173 -5.52 1.34 -8.87
N PRO A 174 -6.83 1.18 -8.63
CA PRO A 174 -7.50 -0.10 -8.83
C PRO A 174 -7.70 -0.40 -10.31
N ALA A 175 -7.81 -1.68 -10.65
CA ALA A 175 -8.11 -2.13 -12.00
C ALA A 175 -9.42 -1.49 -12.51
N LEU A 176 -9.37 -0.95 -13.74
CA LEU A 176 -10.51 -0.26 -14.34
C LEU A 176 -11.26 -1.21 -15.28
N ALA A 177 -12.44 -1.64 -14.87
CA ALA A 177 -13.32 -2.53 -15.63
C ALA A 177 -14.70 -1.89 -15.81
N PRO A 178 -14.85 -0.97 -16.78
CA PRO A 178 -16.13 -0.32 -17.01
C PRO A 178 -17.17 -1.30 -17.57
N THR A 179 -18.45 -0.92 -17.52
CA THR A 179 -19.55 -1.59 -18.22
C THR A 179 -20.37 -0.57 -19.01
N VAL A 180 -21.18 -1.04 -19.96
CA VAL A 180 -22.11 -0.21 -20.72
C VAL A 180 -23.51 -0.81 -20.61
N ALA A 181 -24.49 0.04 -20.31
CA ALA A 181 -25.91 -0.28 -20.45
C ALA A 181 -26.49 0.45 -21.66
N ALA A 182 -27.46 -0.18 -22.33
CA ALA A 182 -28.21 0.42 -23.42
C ALA A 182 -29.70 0.47 -23.10
N SER A 183 -30.38 1.57 -23.42
CA SER A 183 -31.84 1.68 -23.32
C SER A 183 -32.57 0.75 -24.31
N SER A 184 -31.91 0.38 -25.40
CA SER A 184 -32.36 -0.62 -26.36
C SER A 184 -31.14 -1.28 -27.00
N SER A 185 -31.19 -2.58 -27.25
CA SER A 185 -30.19 -3.30 -28.04
C SER A 185 -30.46 -3.27 -29.54
N THR A 186 -31.61 -2.73 -29.95
CA THR A 186 -32.09 -2.75 -31.34
C THR A 186 -32.66 -1.39 -31.75
N VAL A 187 -32.33 -0.92 -32.95
CA VAL A 187 -32.90 0.28 -33.57
C VAL A 187 -33.30 0.00 -35.02
N CYS A 188 -34.24 0.74 -35.57
CA CYS A 188 -34.69 0.63 -36.95
C CYS A 188 -33.76 1.37 -37.91
N ALA A 189 -33.44 0.73 -39.02
CA ALA A 189 -32.67 1.33 -40.11
C ALA A 189 -33.44 2.47 -40.77
N ASN A 190 -32.76 3.55 -41.14
CA ASN A 190 -33.36 4.72 -41.81
C ASN A 190 -34.59 5.30 -41.08
N GLY A 191 -34.69 5.07 -39.77
CA GLY A 191 -35.78 5.53 -38.91
C GLY A 191 -35.32 6.51 -37.83
N THR A 192 -36.26 6.92 -36.97
CA THR A 192 -36.01 7.88 -35.88
C THR A 192 -35.62 7.24 -34.55
N SER A 193 -35.58 5.91 -34.48
CA SER A 193 -35.23 5.19 -33.25
C SER A 193 -33.76 5.38 -32.88
N THR A 194 -33.50 5.61 -31.59
CA THR A 194 -32.16 5.76 -31.02
C THR A 194 -32.01 4.91 -29.77
N ALA A 195 -30.80 4.53 -29.41
CA ALA A 195 -30.46 3.94 -28.12
C ALA A 195 -29.59 4.91 -27.30
N LEU A 196 -29.91 5.07 -26.02
CA LEU A 196 -29.05 5.75 -25.06
C LEU A 196 -28.09 4.73 -24.46
N LEU A 197 -26.79 4.94 -24.66
CA LEU A 197 -25.72 4.19 -24.04
C LEU A 197 -25.24 4.93 -22.79
N THR A 198 -25.06 4.20 -21.69
CA THR A 198 -24.58 4.74 -20.41
C THR A 198 -23.39 3.94 -19.93
N ALA A 199 -22.25 4.59 -19.79
CA ALA A 199 -21.04 3.99 -19.24
C ALA A 199 -21.08 4.01 -17.71
N ASN A 200 -20.70 2.89 -17.09
CA ASN A 200 -20.45 2.80 -15.66
C ASN A 200 -18.97 2.43 -15.43
N PRO A 201 -18.15 3.32 -14.85
CA PRO A 201 -16.73 3.06 -14.61
C PRO A 201 -16.46 2.14 -13.40
N GLY A 202 -17.49 1.75 -12.64
CA GLY A 202 -17.43 0.80 -11.52
C GLY A 202 -17.25 1.43 -10.14
N SER A 203 -16.75 2.67 -10.05
CA SER A 203 -16.60 3.41 -8.80
C SER A 203 -16.95 4.88 -9.01
N ASP A 204 -17.52 5.52 -8.00
CA ASP A 204 -17.84 6.96 -7.96
C ASP A 204 -16.77 7.78 -7.22
N LYS A 205 -15.76 7.12 -6.62
CA LYS A 205 -14.68 7.77 -5.86
C LYS A 205 -13.66 8.51 -6.74
N TYR A 206 -13.71 8.33 -8.06
CA TYR A 206 -12.73 8.87 -8.98
C TYR A 206 -13.39 9.75 -10.04
N ALA A 207 -12.64 10.72 -10.54
CA ALA A 207 -12.97 11.39 -11.78
C ALA A 207 -12.45 10.58 -12.98
N TYR A 208 -13.23 10.55 -14.05
CA TYR A 208 -12.95 9.77 -15.25
C TYR A 208 -13.03 10.63 -16.51
N GLN A 209 -12.29 10.20 -17.54
CA GLN A 209 -12.41 10.68 -18.90
C GLN A 209 -13.02 9.59 -19.78
N TYR A 210 -13.91 9.98 -20.68
CA TYR A 210 -14.62 9.07 -21.56
C TYR A 210 -14.30 9.37 -23.03
N GLN A 211 -14.29 8.34 -23.84
CA GLN A 211 -14.29 8.44 -25.30
C GLN A 211 -15.12 7.29 -25.88
N TRP A 212 -16.22 7.63 -26.53
CA TRP A 212 -17.00 6.65 -27.29
C TRP A 212 -16.35 6.38 -28.65
N MET A 213 -16.40 5.13 -29.05
CA MET A 213 -15.88 4.63 -30.32
C MET A 213 -17.00 3.87 -31.04
N LEU A 214 -17.03 3.94 -32.37
CA LEU A 214 -17.87 3.14 -33.23
C LEU A 214 -16.97 2.25 -34.09
N ASN A 215 -17.16 0.93 -33.99
CA ASN A 215 -16.43 -0.07 -34.76
C ASN A 215 -14.90 0.14 -34.73
N GLY A 216 -14.38 0.48 -33.55
CA GLY A 216 -12.95 0.73 -33.32
C GLY A 216 -12.46 2.16 -33.63
N SER A 217 -13.29 3.01 -34.24
CA SER A 217 -12.93 4.41 -34.55
C SER A 217 -13.55 5.39 -33.56
N ALA A 218 -12.79 6.41 -33.15
CA ALA A 218 -13.29 7.40 -32.18
C ALA A 218 -14.43 8.23 -32.77
N ILE A 219 -15.50 8.40 -31.99
CA ILE A 219 -16.58 9.33 -32.32
C ILE A 219 -16.17 10.70 -31.82
N SER A 220 -15.94 11.64 -32.76
CA SER A 220 -15.43 12.97 -32.43
C SER A 220 -16.35 13.69 -31.42
N GLY A 221 -15.76 14.22 -30.35
CA GLY A 221 -16.49 14.97 -29.31
C GLY A 221 -17.34 14.13 -28.35
N ALA A 222 -17.42 12.81 -28.54
CA ALA A 222 -18.22 11.94 -27.68
C ALA A 222 -17.47 11.58 -26.39
N THR A 223 -17.33 12.55 -25.49
CA THR A 223 -16.56 12.46 -24.24
C THR A 223 -17.41 12.45 -22.97
N ALA A 224 -18.73 12.38 -23.10
CA ALA A 224 -19.64 12.23 -21.97
C ALA A 224 -19.75 10.77 -21.52
N ALA A 225 -20.17 10.54 -20.27
CA ALA A 225 -20.48 9.21 -19.75
C ALA A 225 -21.64 8.53 -20.49
N THR A 226 -22.45 9.30 -21.23
CA THR A 226 -23.56 8.82 -22.03
C THR A 226 -23.38 9.15 -23.51
N TYR A 227 -23.92 8.32 -24.39
CA TYR A 227 -23.95 8.56 -25.83
C TYR A 227 -25.27 8.08 -26.43
N THR A 228 -25.96 8.96 -27.15
CA THR A 228 -27.18 8.60 -27.90
C THR A 228 -26.78 8.22 -29.31
N THR A 229 -27.16 7.02 -29.77
CA THR A 229 -26.89 6.60 -31.15
C THR A 229 -27.60 7.54 -32.13
N PRO A 230 -26.99 7.83 -33.29
CA PRO A 230 -27.67 8.60 -34.34
C PRO A 230 -28.98 7.94 -34.81
N ALA A 231 -29.89 8.75 -35.32
CA ALA A 231 -31.01 8.27 -36.14
C ALA A 231 -30.53 8.01 -37.59
N ASN A 232 -31.40 7.42 -38.40
CA ASN A 232 -31.18 7.22 -39.84
C ASN A 232 -29.90 6.43 -40.20
N ILE A 233 -29.53 5.45 -39.38
CA ILE A 233 -28.36 4.59 -39.63
C ILE A 233 -28.78 3.45 -40.57
N ALA A 234 -27.87 3.02 -41.45
CA ALA A 234 -28.05 1.84 -42.29
C ALA A 234 -28.16 0.55 -41.45
N SER A 235 -28.87 -0.45 -41.97
CA SER A 235 -29.01 -1.77 -41.35
C SER A 235 -27.65 -2.46 -41.18
N GLY A 236 -27.47 -3.17 -40.07
CA GLY A 236 -26.22 -3.84 -39.71
C GLY A 236 -25.96 -3.81 -38.21
N ASN A 237 -24.82 -4.34 -37.79
CA ASN A 237 -24.41 -4.30 -36.38
C ASN A 237 -23.41 -3.17 -36.16
N ASN A 238 -23.70 -2.32 -35.19
CA ASN A 238 -22.79 -1.27 -34.74
C ASN A 238 -22.26 -1.63 -33.36
N THR A 239 -20.94 -1.82 -33.25
CA THR A 239 -20.27 -2.04 -31.97
C THR A 239 -19.84 -0.69 -31.43
N TYR A 240 -20.47 -0.27 -30.35
CA TYR A 240 -20.06 0.89 -29.58
C TYR A 240 -19.12 0.45 -28.47
N THR A 241 -17.94 1.04 -28.42
CA THR A 241 -16.95 0.80 -27.36
C THR A 241 -16.76 2.07 -26.58
N ILE A 242 -16.87 2.01 -25.25
CA ILE A 242 -16.40 3.10 -24.39
C ILE A 242 -14.96 2.82 -23.98
N ARG A 243 -14.09 3.82 -24.11
CA ARG A 243 -12.79 3.87 -23.43
C ARG A 243 -12.92 4.81 -22.25
N VAL A 244 -12.59 4.31 -21.06
CA VAL A 244 -12.61 5.07 -19.81
C VAL A 244 -11.18 5.16 -19.29
N ALA A 245 -10.76 6.33 -18.83
CA ALA A 245 -9.46 6.53 -18.17
C ALA A 245 -9.64 7.25 -16.84
N TYR A 246 -8.77 6.99 -15.86
CA TYR A 246 -8.73 7.81 -14.65
C TYR A 246 -8.21 9.21 -14.96
N ALA A 247 -8.83 10.25 -14.40
CA ALA A 247 -8.28 11.60 -14.48
C ALA A 247 -6.92 11.71 -13.77
N LEU A 248 -6.67 10.87 -12.75
CA LEU A 248 -5.39 10.76 -12.05
C LEU A 248 -4.25 10.18 -12.92
N SER A 249 -4.59 9.40 -13.95
CA SER A 249 -3.63 8.79 -14.86
C SER A 249 -4.33 8.38 -16.16
N THR A 250 -4.19 9.21 -17.19
CA THR A 250 -4.88 9.02 -18.48
C THR A 250 -4.38 7.81 -19.27
N SER A 251 -3.22 7.25 -18.90
CA SER A 251 -2.69 6.01 -19.46
C SER A 251 -3.33 4.75 -18.85
N THR A 252 -3.96 4.87 -17.67
CA THR A 252 -4.67 3.76 -17.05
C THR A 252 -6.10 3.73 -17.57
N THR A 253 -6.35 2.84 -18.54
CA THR A 253 -7.63 2.77 -19.25
C THR A 253 -8.33 1.42 -19.07
N GLY A 254 -9.67 1.44 -19.10
CA GLY A 254 -10.52 0.27 -19.26
C GLY A 254 -11.47 0.45 -20.44
N THR A 255 -11.96 -0.65 -21.00
CA THR A 255 -12.89 -0.63 -22.13
C THR A 255 -14.08 -1.54 -21.92
N ALA A 256 -15.21 -1.17 -22.50
CA ALA A 256 -16.41 -2.00 -22.52
C ALA A 256 -17.14 -1.82 -23.84
N ASN A 257 -17.77 -2.90 -24.31
CA ASN A 257 -18.45 -2.94 -25.60
C ASN A 257 -19.95 -3.13 -25.40
N GLN A 258 -20.73 -2.49 -26.28
CA GLN A 258 -22.15 -2.72 -26.45
C GLN A 258 -22.47 -2.79 -27.93
N VAL A 259 -23.12 -3.87 -28.36
CA VAL A 259 -23.58 -4.03 -29.74
C VAL A 259 -25.01 -3.53 -29.85
N ILE A 260 -25.29 -2.72 -30.87
CA ILE A 260 -26.62 -2.27 -31.25
C ILE A 260 -26.95 -2.85 -32.63
N ALA A 261 -28.01 -3.65 -32.70
CA ALA A 261 -28.52 -4.21 -33.94
C ALA A 261 -29.40 -3.18 -34.66
N VAL A 262 -29.06 -2.85 -35.90
CA VAL A 262 -29.86 -1.97 -36.76
C VAL A 262 -30.67 -2.83 -37.73
N VAL A 263 -31.96 -2.97 -37.47
CA VAL A 263 -32.86 -3.87 -38.22
C VAL A 263 -33.62 -3.11 -39.32
N PRO A 264 -33.85 -3.71 -40.50
CA PRO A 264 -34.64 -3.09 -41.56
C PRO A 264 -36.06 -2.69 -41.10
N VAL A 265 -36.59 -1.61 -41.65
CA VAL A 265 -38.02 -1.28 -41.50
C VAL A 265 -38.88 -2.32 -42.24
N PRO A 266 -40.07 -2.68 -41.71
CA PRO A 266 -40.99 -3.56 -42.41
C PRO A 266 -41.33 -3.06 -43.81
N THR A 267 -41.52 -3.98 -44.76
CA THR A 267 -41.99 -3.62 -46.10
C THR A 267 -43.39 -3.03 -46.03
N LYS A 268 -43.66 -2.05 -46.90
CA LYS A 268 -44.98 -1.43 -47.02
C LYS A 268 -46.04 -2.52 -47.27
N PRO A 269 -47.11 -2.63 -46.46
CA PRO A 269 -48.16 -3.60 -46.69
C PRO A 269 -48.97 -3.27 -47.96
N THR A 270 -49.46 -4.30 -48.64
CA THR A 270 -50.43 -4.18 -49.72
C THR A 270 -51.79 -4.72 -49.26
N VAL A 271 -52.88 -4.15 -49.80
CA VAL A 271 -54.24 -4.62 -49.56
C VAL A 271 -54.81 -5.10 -50.90
N SER A 272 -55.33 -6.32 -50.94
CA SER A 272 -56.01 -6.91 -52.10
C SER A 272 -57.40 -7.39 -51.72
N ILE A 273 -58.29 -7.48 -52.71
CA ILE A 273 -59.65 -7.99 -52.56
C ILE A 273 -59.58 -9.49 -52.28
N GLY A 274 -60.27 -9.97 -51.24
CA GLY A 274 -60.42 -11.40 -50.98
C GLY A 274 -61.50 -11.97 -51.89
N GLN A 275 -61.14 -12.93 -52.74
CA GLN A 275 -62.10 -13.72 -53.52
C GLN A 275 -62.46 -14.99 -52.75
#